data_AF-A0A2M7KEQ6-F1
#
_entry.id   AF-A0A2M7KEQ6-F1
#
_cell.length_a   1.000
_cell.length_b   1.000
_cell.length_c   1.000
_cell.angle_alpha   90.00
_cell.angle_beta   90.00
_cell.angle_gamma   90.00
#
_symmetry.space_group_name_H-M   'P 1'
#
loop_
_entity.id
_entity.type
_entity.pdbx_description
1 polymer ?
#
loop_
_entity_poly.entity_id
_entity_poly.type
_entity_poly.pdbx_seq_one_letter_code
_entity_poly.pdbx_strand_id
1 'polypeptide(L)'
;MKTHQLTFVTLLLTFFLTGNIYGQSPQIDSLKIIPTNPTTNDTIKVVAYTTFFNSPCFLASSSFIIGTTINVYASHQNDSSMWPAFCNSIDTLTIGQLSAGTYVLHYHLADTVPPTTYDIDTIIFTVQQASGLQLIDNSEQEITVYPNPTTTEINVDFKTYTANRHDITFYSVLGQKVKTVKERKDITTIDISDLTDGIYFIVITSENNGRWTQKIIKNGT
;
A
#
# COMPACT_ATOMS: atom_id res chain seq x y z
N MET A 1 55.02 75.27 5.44
CA MET A 1 53.87 75.61 4.57
C MET A 1 53.94 74.71 3.34
N LYS A 2 52.83 74.02 3.04
CA LYS A 2 52.58 73.02 1.99
C LYS A 2 53.08 71.59 2.25
N THR A 3 52.37 70.50 1.97
CA THR A 3 50.94 70.13 1.96
C THR A 3 50.93 68.59 1.93
N HIS A 4 50.04 67.93 2.67
CA HIS A 4 49.80 66.49 2.63
C HIS A 4 49.53 65.97 1.21
N GLN A 5 50.06 64.79 0.87
CA GLN A 5 49.34 63.81 0.05
C GLN A 5 49.56 62.39 0.59
N LEU A 6 48.47 61.89 1.17
CA LEU A 6 48.25 60.55 1.69
C LEU A 6 47.92 59.63 0.50
N THR A 7 48.86 58.83 0.03
CA THR A 7 48.60 57.83 -1.01
C THR A 7 48.14 56.53 -0.34
N PHE A 8 46.82 56.38 -0.29
CA PHE A 8 46.09 55.21 0.17
C PHE A 8 46.26 54.10 -0.89
N VAL A 9 47.32 53.29 -0.78
CA VAL A 9 47.45 52.08 -1.59
C VAL A 9 46.51 51.04 -1.00
N THR A 10 45.30 50.98 -1.57
CA THR A 10 44.32 49.92 -1.35
C THR A 10 44.92 48.58 -1.80
N LEU A 11 45.49 47.85 -0.84
CA LEU A 11 45.74 46.42 -0.96
C LEU A 11 44.37 45.71 -0.98
N LEU A 12 43.74 45.65 -2.15
CA LEU A 12 42.56 44.82 -2.39
C LEU A 12 43.04 43.37 -2.40
N LEU A 13 43.06 42.74 -1.23
CA LEU A 13 43.30 41.32 -1.06
C LEU A 13 42.13 40.56 -1.68
N THR A 14 42.18 40.32 -2.99
CA THR A 14 41.29 39.38 -3.68
C THR A 14 41.64 37.97 -3.22
N PHE A 15 41.05 37.58 -2.10
CA PHE A 15 40.96 36.19 -1.68
C PHE A 15 40.03 35.49 -2.67
N PHE A 16 40.55 35.09 -3.82
CA PHE A 16 39.94 34.03 -4.63
C PHE A 16 40.02 32.76 -3.80
N LEU A 17 39.03 32.55 -2.94
CA LEU A 17 38.60 31.21 -2.54
C LEU A 17 38.14 30.52 -3.81
N THR A 18 39.08 29.96 -4.56
CA THR A 18 38.81 28.80 -5.42
C THR A 18 38.67 27.59 -4.48
N GLY A 19 37.70 27.67 -3.57
CA GLY A 19 37.11 26.48 -3.01
C GLY A 19 36.42 25.81 -4.18
N ASN A 20 36.90 24.64 -4.58
CA ASN A 20 36.18 23.77 -5.49
C ASN A 20 34.73 23.73 -5.01
N ILE A 21 33.81 24.31 -5.78
CA ILE A 21 32.39 24.14 -5.55
C ILE A 21 32.16 22.69 -5.96
N TYR A 22 32.24 21.76 -5.02
CA TYR A 22 31.77 20.41 -5.25
C TYR A 22 30.30 20.56 -5.67
N GLY A 23 30.01 20.28 -6.94
CA GLY A 23 28.64 20.29 -7.45
C GLY A 23 27.80 19.39 -6.55
N GLN A 24 26.65 19.89 -6.10
CA GLN A 24 25.74 19.10 -5.26
C GLN A 24 25.25 17.91 -6.11
N SER A 25 25.59 16.69 -5.68
CA SER A 25 25.24 15.45 -6.37
C SER A 25 23.80 15.08 -6.08
N PRO A 26 23.00 14.57 -7.05
CA PRO A 26 21.67 14.04 -6.78
C PRO A 26 21.66 13.08 -5.59
N GLN A 27 20.59 13.12 -4.81
CA GLN A 27 20.45 12.35 -3.57
C GLN A 27 19.12 11.59 -3.52
N ILE A 28 19.13 10.45 -2.83
CA ILE A 28 17.95 9.67 -2.47
C ILE A 28 17.47 10.17 -1.11
N ASP A 29 16.27 10.74 -1.07
CA ASP A 29 15.67 11.25 0.15
C ASP A 29 15.04 10.12 0.97
N SER A 30 14.38 9.17 0.30
CA SER A 30 13.82 7.98 0.93
C SER A 30 13.40 6.90 -0.08
N LEU A 31 13.32 5.66 0.41
CA LEU A 31 12.76 4.51 -0.31
C LEU A 31 11.53 3.96 0.40
N LYS A 32 10.57 3.44 -0.39
CA LYS A 32 9.39 2.73 0.13
C LYS A 32 9.07 1.52 -0.75
N ILE A 33 8.67 0.42 -0.10
CA ILE A 33 8.09 -0.73 -0.79
C ILE A 33 6.57 -0.64 -0.74
N ILE A 34 5.92 -0.93 -1.87
CA ILE A 34 4.46 -1.08 -1.96
C ILE A 34 4.09 -2.44 -2.56
N PRO A 35 3.15 -3.19 -1.95
CA PRO A 35 2.53 -2.90 -0.65
C PRO A 35 3.54 -3.01 0.52
N THR A 36 3.24 -2.40 1.66
CA THR A 36 4.17 -2.34 2.82
C THR A 36 4.43 -3.70 3.46
N ASN A 37 3.52 -4.66 3.30
CA ASN A 37 3.65 -6.05 3.72
C ASN A 37 3.33 -6.97 2.52
N PRO A 38 4.26 -7.14 1.57
CA PRO A 38 3.98 -7.88 0.36
C PRO A 38 3.85 -9.38 0.62
N THR A 39 2.94 -10.02 -0.09
CA THR A 39 2.77 -11.46 -0.15
C THR A 39 3.27 -12.01 -1.50
N THR A 40 3.40 -13.33 -1.62
CA THR A 40 3.78 -13.98 -2.89
C THR A 40 2.82 -13.72 -4.05
N ASN A 41 1.60 -13.24 -3.77
CA ASN A 41 0.63 -12.87 -4.81
C ASN A 41 0.70 -11.40 -5.19
N ASP A 42 1.38 -10.56 -4.39
CA ASP A 42 1.44 -9.13 -4.62
C ASP A 42 2.50 -8.76 -5.65
N THR A 43 2.16 -7.83 -6.53
CA THR A 43 3.14 -7.19 -7.41
C THR A 43 3.86 -6.09 -6.64
N ILE A 44 5.14 -6.33 -6.36
CA ILE A 44 5.97 -5.46 -5.54
C ILE A 44 6.50 -4.31 -6.40
N LYS A 45 6.45 -3.10 -5.85
CA LYS A 45 7.06 -1.90 -6.44
C LYS A 45 7.93 -1.20 -5.40
N VAL A 46 9.02 -0.61 -5.85
CA VAL A 46 9.83 0.33 -5.07
C VAL A 46 9.47 1.74 -5.50
N VAL A 47 9.26 2.61 -4.52
CA VAL A 47 9.05 4.05 -4.70
C VAL A 47 10.29 4.75 -4.17
N ALA A 48 10.96 5.52 -5.02
CA ALA A 48 12.12 6.33 -4.65
C ALA A 48 11.75 7.81 -4.70
N TYR A 49 12.07 8.53 -3.64
CA TYR A 49 11.99 9.99 -3.56
C TYR A 49 13.40 10.52 -3.70
N THR A 50 13.63 11.35 -4.71
CA THR A 50 14.98 11.83 -5.05
C THR A 50 14.97 13.33 -5.28
N THR A 51 16.05 13.98 -4.89
CA THR A 51 16.28 15.42 -5.08
C THR A 51 17.50 15.63 -5.96
N PHE A 52 17.31 16.39 -7.03
CA PHE A 52 18.32 16.82 -7.98
C PHE A 52 18.55 18.32 -7.87
N PHE A 53 19.77 18.76 -8.20
CA PHE A 53 20.14 20.17 -8.19
C PHE A 53 20.05 20.84 -9.57
N ASN A 54 19.63 20.05 -10.58
CA ASN A 54 19.40 20.46 -11.95
C ASN A 54 18.02 19.97 -12.41
N SER A 55 17.46 20.63 -13.44
CA SER A 55 16.14 20.33 -14.01
C SER A 55 16.23 20.25 -15.54
N PRO A 56 15.46 19.36 -16.20
CA PRO A 56 14.51 18.41 -15.63
C PRO A 56 15.21 17.25 -14.91
N CYS A 57 14.45 16.48 -14.13
CA CYS A 57 14.92 15.30 -13.40
C CYS A 57 13.98 14.10 -13.57
N PHE A 58 13.46 13.88 -14.78
CA PHE A 58 12.57 12.74 -15.03
C PHE A 58 13.39 11.45 -15.18
N LEU A 59 12.85 10.34 -14.71
CA LEU A 59 13.44 9.02 -14.92
C LEU A 59 13.54 8.71 -16.42
N ALA A 60 14.78 8.50 -16.89
CA ALA A 60 15.11 8.15 -18.25
C ALA A 60 15.02 6.63 -18.48
N SER A 61 15.59 5.85 -17.56
CA SER A 61 15.63 4.39 -17.66
C SER A 61 15.77 3.73 -16.30
N SER A 62 15.38 2.46 -16.20
CA SER A 62 15.65 1.64 -15.03
C SER A 62 15.97 0.20 -15.41
N SER A 63 16.79 -0.46 -14.60
CA SER A 63 17.11 -1.88 -14.75
C SER A 63 17.23 -2.58 -13.40
N PHE A 64 17.08 -3.90 -13.41
CA PHE A 64 16.94 -4.71 -12.20
C PHE A 64 17.81 -5.96 -12.29
N ILE A 65 18.49 -6.28 -11.20
CA ILE A 65 19.10 -7.60 -10.98
C ILE A 65 18.39 -8.21 -9.79
N ILE A 66 17.61 -9.28 -10.03
CA ILE A 66 16.75 -9.91 -9.03
C ILE A 66 17.46 -11.13 -8.42
N GLY A 67 17.55 -11.13 -7.10
CA GLY A 67 18.05 -12.22 -6.26
C GLY A 67 17.63 -11.98 -4.81
N THR A 68 18.26 -12.64 -3.84
CA THR A 68 18.09 -12.31 -2.40
C THR A 68 18.58 -10.88 -2.10
N THR A 69 19.57 -10.44 -2.87
CA THR A 69 19.96 -9.04 -2.99
C THR A 69 19.43 -8.51 -4.31
N ILE A 70 18.60 -7.47 -4.26
CA ILE A 70 18.02 -6.82 -5.42
C ILE A 70 18.82 -5.54 -5.69
N ASN A 71 19.34 -5.39 -6.91
CA ASN A 71 19.94 -4.13 -7.34
C ASN A 71 19.01 -3.44 -8.33
N VAL A 72 18.62 -2.22 -8.01
CA VAL A 72 17.83 -1.35 -8.86
C VAL A 72 18.74 -0.24 -9.35
N TYR A 73 18.87 -0.06 -10.65
CA TYR A 73 19.59 1.05 -11.24
C TYR A 73 18.57 1.97 -11.89
N ALA A 74 18.50 3.22 -11.45
CA ALA A 74 17.61 4.23 -12.00
C ALA A 74 18.44 5.38 -12.53
N SER A 75 18.25 5.70 -13.82
CA SER A 75 18.92 6.81 -14.47
C SER A 75 17.94 7.90 -14.82
N HIS A 76 18.30 9.15 -14.56
CA HIS A 76 17.45 10.31 -14.81
C HIS A 76 18.08 11.20 -15.87
N GLN A 77 17.24 11.83 -16.69
CA GLN A 77 17.72 12.86 -17.59
C GLN A 77 18.05 14.08 -16.74
N ASN A 78 19.31 14.50 -16.76
CA ASN A 78 19.78 15.73 -16.11
C ASN A 78 20.53 16.57 -17.16
N ASP A 79 19.83 17.51 -17.80
CA ASP A 79 20.50 18.42 -18.74
C ASP A 79 21.34 19.44 -17.96
N SER A 80 22.66 19.26 -17.96
CA SER A 80 23.63 20.18 -17.37
C SER A 80 23.67 21.56 -18.03
N SER A 81 22.93 21.74 -19.13
CA SER A 81 22.85 22.98 -19.91
C SER A 81 21.73 23.92 -19.44
N MET A 82 20.89 23.48 -18.50
CA MET A 82 19.76 24.25 -17.97
C MET A 82 19.99 24.75 -16.53
N TRP A 83 19.21 25.75 -16.14
CA TRP A 83 19.39 26.57 -14.94
C TRP A 83 19.50 25.74 -13.65
N PRO A 84 20.39 26.10 -12.71
CA PRO A 84 20.46 25.43 -11.41
C PRO A 84 19.12 25.61 -10.68
N ALA A 85 18.38 24.52 -10.55
CA ALA A 85 17.06 24.48 -9.96
C ALA A 85 16.87 23.13 -9.27
N PHE A 86 16.43 23.17 -8.01
CA PHE A 86 16.06 21.97 -7.28
C PHE A 86 14.89 21.28 -8.00
N CYS A 87 15.04 19.99 -8.27
CA CYS A 87 14.04 19.17 -8.93
C CYS A 87 13.83 17.90 -8.12
N ASN A 88 12.58 17.64 -7.72
CA ASN A 88 12.23 16.45 -6.96
C ASN A 88 11.56 15.44 -7.91
N SER A 89 12.03 14.19 -7.90
CA SER A 89 11.42 13.08 -8.64
C SER A 89 10.87 12.02 -7.68
N ILE A 90 9.72 11.47 -8.04
CA ILE A 90 9.09 10.35 -7.34
C ILE A 90 8.91 9.22 -8.36
N ASP A 91 9.72 8.18 -8.23
CA ASP A 91 9.77 7.11 -9.21
C ASP A 91 9.23 5.82 -8.62
N THR A 92 8.19 5.27 -9.27
CA THR A 92 7.60 3.98 -8.88
C THR A 92 8.01 2.91 -9.87
N LEU A 93 8.94 2.04 -9.45
CA LEU A 93 9.50 0.98 -10.27
C LEU A 93 8.90 -0.38 -9.88
N THR A 94 8.35 -1.09 -10.85
CA THR A 94 7.73 -2.40 -10.61
C THR A 94 8.77 -3.50 -10.65
N ILE A 95 8.99 -4.17 -9.51
CA ILE A 95 9.91 -5.30 -9.37
C ILE A 95 9.24 -6.59 -9.86
N GLY A 96 7.94 -6.74 -9.59
CA GLY A 96 7.16 -7.94 -9.93
C GLY A 96 6.80 -8.77 -8.70
N GLN A 97 6.46 -10.04 -8.91
CA GLN A 97 6.19 -10.99 -7.83
C GLN A 97 7.48 -11.69 -7.39
N LEU A 98 7.64 -11.85 -6.08
CA LEU A 98 8.81 -12.50 -5.48
C LEU A 98 8.36 -13.69 -4.62
N SER A 99 9.23 -14.70 -4.50
CA SER A 99 9.01 -15.79 -3.55
C SER A 99 9.07 -15.29 -2.11
N ALA A 100 8.42 -16.01 -1.20
CA ALA A 100 8.47 -15.68 0.22
C ALA A 100 9.92 -15.70 0.74
N GLY A 101 10.30 -14.69 1.51
CA GLY A 101 11.68 -14.50 1.95
C GLY A 101 11.99 -13.05 2.30
N THR A 102 13.16 -12.81 2.87
CA THR A 102 13.67 -11.48 3.19
C THR A 102 14.65 -11.03 2.12
N TYR A 103 14.47 -9.80 1.64
CA TYR A 103 15.25 -9.21 0.56
C TYR A 103 15.97 -7.96 1.06
N VAL A 104 17.18 -7.77 0.57
CA VAL A 104 17.93 -6.52 0.69
C VAL A 104 17.90 -5.85 -0.68
N LEU A 105 17.32 -4.66 -0.78
CA LEU A 105 17.27 -3.88 -2.00
C LEU A 105 18.25 -2.72 -1.91
N HIS A 106 19.20 -2.67 -2.84
CA HIS A 106 20.07 -1.53 -3.09
C HIS A 106 19.52 -0.73 -4.27
N TYR A 107 19.19 0.54 -4.03
CA TYR A 107 18.76 1.47 -5.06
C TYR A 107 19.93 2.34 -5.43
N HIS A 108 20.43 2.19 -6.66
CA HIS A 108 21.51 2.96 -7.24
C HIS A 108 20.91 4.09 -8.08
N LEU A 109 21.07 5.32 -7.61
CA LEU A 109 20.81 6.50 -8.43
C LEU A 109 22.01 6.72 -9.34
N ALA A 110 21.85 6.51 -10.64
CA ALA A 110 22.95 6.49 -11.62
C ALA A 110 22.67 7.44 -12.80
N ASP A 111 23.67 7.69 -13.65
CA ASP A 111 23.52 8.49 -14.87
C ASP A 111 23.47 7.69 -16.18
N THR A 112 24.37 6.73 -16.39
CA THR A 112 24.56 6.09 -17.70
C THR A 112 25.13 4.66 -17.64
N VAL A 113 25.54 4.09 -18.79
CA VAL A 113 26.26 2.82 -18.90
C VAL A 113 27.74 3.11 -19.24
N PRO A 114 28.72 2.60 -18.46
CA PRO A 114 28.56 1.88 -17.20
C PRO A 114 28.05 2.81 -16.09
N PRO A 115 27.27 2.30 -15.12
CA PRO A 115 26.66 3.13 -14.08
C PRO A 115 27.72 3.77 -13.20
N THR A 116 27.87 5.09 -13.31
CA THR A 116 28.45 5.91 -12.25
C THR A 116 27.32 6.27 -11.28
N THR A 117 27.44 5.76 -10.06
CA THR A 117 26.42 5.93 -9.03
C THR A 117 26.63 7.26 -8.30
N TYR A 118 25.58 8.09 -8.26
CA TYR A 118 25.54 9.34 -7.49
C TYR A 118 25.26 9.07 -6.02
N ASP A 119 24.29 8.19 -5.75
CA ASP A 119 23.86 7.86 -4.40
C ASP A 119 23.31 6.43 -4.34
N ILE A 120 23.41 5.81 -3.17
CA ILE A 120 22.88 4.47 -2.90
C ILE A 120 22.14 4.50 -1.57
N ASP A 121 20.88 4.09 -1.61
CA ASP A 121 20.10 3.80 -0.40
C ASP A 121 19.66 2.34 -0.38
N THR A 122 19.43 1.82 0.82
CA THR A 122 19.12 0.41 1.06
C THR A 122 17.84 0.26 1.87
N ILE A 123 16.93 -0.60 1.39
CA ILE A 123 15.73 -0.99 2.12
C ILE A 123 15.67 -2.51 2.25
N ILE A 124 15.32 -2.97 3.45
CA ILE A 124 15.10 -4.39 3.75
C ILE A 124 13.59 -4.60 3.88
N PHE A 125 13.07 -5.61 3.20
CA PHE A 125 11.66 -5.99 3.31
C PHE A 125 11.49 -7.50 3.27
N THR A 126 10.36 -7.98 3.76
CA THR A 126 10.02 -9.40 3.77
C THR A 126 8.77 -9.65 2.95
N VAL A 127 8.83 -10.65 2.08
CA VAL A 127 7.70 -11.16 1.33
C VAL A 127 7.12 -12.35 2.09
N GLN A 128 5.86 -12.23 2.46
CA GLN A 128 5.13 -13.26 3.19
C GLN A 128 4.57 -14.30 2.22
N GLN A 129 4.40 -15.53 2.69
CA GLN A 129 3.60 -16.50 1.95
C GLN A 129 2.16 -15.95 1.84
N ALA A 130 1.60 -15.88 0.64
CA ALA A 130 0.19 -15.54 0.51
C ALA A 130 -0.65 -16.62 1.20
N SER A 131 -1.34 -16.24 2.27
CA SER A 131 -2.40 -17.08 2.84
C SER A 131 -3.63 -16.92 1.95
N GLY A 132 -4.38 -18.00 1.68
CA GLY A 132 -5.60 -17.96 0.86
C GLY A 132 -6.77 -17.17 1.46
N LEU A 133 -6.53 -16.35 2.48
CA LEU A 133 -7.51 -15.46 3.08
C LEU A 133 -7.42 -14.10 2.38
N GLN A 134 -8.22 -13.92 1.33
CA GLN A 134 -8.49 -12.60 0.78
C GLN A 134 -9.34 -11.84 1.81
N LEU A 135 -8.82 -10.75 2.37
CA LEU A 135 -9.62 -9.81 3.14
C LEU A 135 -10.54 -9.09 2.17
N ILE A 136 -11.77 -9.61 2.01
CA ILE A 136 -12.83 -8.92 1.28
C ILE A 136 -13.26 -7.76 2.16
N ASP A 137 -12.93 -6.54 1.75
CA ASP A 137 -13.50 -5.33 2.30
C ASP A 137 -15.01 -5.34 2.00
N ASN A 138 -15.81 -5.76 2.99
CA ASN A 138 -17.26 -5.91 2.88
C ASN A 138 -17.96 -4.53 3.06
N SER A 139 -17.47 -3.49 2.39
CA SER A 139 -18.09 -2.16 2.45
C SER A 139 -19.50 -2.13 1.83
N GLU A 140 -19.85 -3.13 1.02
CA GLU A 140 -21.18 -3.32 0.43
C GLU A 140 -21.70 -4.72 0.73
N GLN A 141 -22.10 -4.98 1.99
CA GLN A 141 -22.75 -6.23 2.33
C GLN A 141 -24.10 -6.35 1.62
N GLU A 142 -24.16 -7.28 0.66
CA GLU A 142 -25.38 -7.59 -0.10
C GLU A 142 -26.54 -8.06 0.79
N ILE A 143 -26.20 -8.67 1.93
CA ILE A 143 -27.15 -9.13 2.95
C ILE A 143 -26.63 -8.72 4.32
N THR A 144 -27.49 -8.17 5.17
CA THR A 144 -27.18 -7.80 6.55
C THR A 144 -28.11 -8.49 7.54
N VAL A 145 -27.59 -8.85 8.71
CA VAL A 145 -28.38 -9.46 9.80
C VAL A 145 -28.24 -8.63 11.07
N TYR A 146 -29.37 -8.17 11.63
CA TYR A 146 -29.40 -7.29 12.80
C TYR A 146 -30.70 -7.44 13.62
N PRO A 147 -30.70 -7.12 14.93
CA PRO A 147 -29.55 -6.76 15.73
C PRO A 147 -28.65 -7.98 16.00
N ASN A 148 -27.39 -7.72 16.28
CA ASN A 148 -26.44 -8.72 16.76
C ASN A 148 -25.48 -8.03 17.73
N PRO A 149 -25.48 -8.35 19.04
CA PRO A 149 -26.26 -9.42 19.69
C PRO A 149 -27.79 -9.19 19.67
N THR A 150 -28.55 -10.26 19.91
CA THR A 150 -30.03 -10.28 19.90
C THR A 150 -30.57 -11.14 21.05
N THR A 151 -31.82 -10.89 21.46
CA THR A 151 -32.51 -11.64 22.53
C THR A 151 -33.72 -12.42 22.03
N THR A 152 -34.54 -11.88 21.13
CA THR A 152 -35.82 -12.50 20.71
C THR A 152 -35.97 -12.63 19.21
N GLU A 153 -35.47 -11.66 18.44
CA GLU A 153 -35.69 -11.62 17.00
C GLU A 153 -34.48 -11.05 16.25
N ILE A 154 -34.35 -11.45 14.99
CA ILE A 154 -33.42 -10.85 14.05
C ILE A 154 -34.14 -10.46 12.76
N ASN A 155 -33.58 -9.48 12.08
CA ASN A 155 -33.94 -9.09 10.74
C ASN A 155 -32.82 -9.52 9.80
N VAL A 156 -33.20 -10.14 8.69
CA VAL A 156 -32.34 -10.44 7.56
C VAL A 156 -32.78 -9.52 6.42
N ASP A 157 -31.89 -8.61 6.03
CA ASP A 157 -32.12 -7.56 5.01
C ASP A 157 -31.25 -7.85 3.78
N PHE A 158 -31.91 -8.13 2.66
CA PHE A 158 -31.33 -8.50 1.36
C PHE A 158 -31.10 -7.26 0.48
N LYS A 159 -30.30 -6.32 0.99
CA LYS A 159 -30.09 -4.97 0.42
C LYS A 159 -29.96 -4.89 -1.09
N THR A 160 -28.88 -5.45 -1.64
CA THR A 160 -28.58 -5.39 -3.08
C THR A 160 -28.75 -6.75 -3.76
N TYR A 161 -29.11 -7.78 -3.00
CA TYR A 161 -29.27 -9.13 -3.51
C TYR A 161 -30.74 -9.47 -3.79
N THR A 162 -31.12 -9.52 -5.07
CA THR A 162 -32.47 -9.88 -5.49
C THR A 162 -32.58 -11.35 -5.87
N ALA A 163 -33.49 -12.08 -5.24
CA ALA A 163 -33.93 -13.41 -5.67
C ALA A 163 -35.39 -13.67 -5.26
N ASN A 164 -36.07 -14.61 -5.91
CA ASN A 164 -37.48 -14.88 -5.60
C ASN A 164 -37.66 -15.72 -4.33
N ARG A 165 -36.60 -16.40 -3.87
CA ARG A 165 -36.64 -17.25 -2.68
C ARG A 165 -35.31 -17.28 -1.95
N HIS A 166 -35.38 -17.09 -0.64
CA HIS A 166 -34.28 -17.25 0.28
C HIS A 166 -34.58 -18.36 1.28
N ASP A 167 -33.67 -19.31 1.39
CA ASP A 167 -33.70 -20.38 2.40
C ASP A 167 -32.68 -20.01 3.50
N ILE A 168 -33.18 -19.64 4.67
CA ILE A 168 -32.39 -19.16 5.82
C ILE A 168 -32.31 -20.29 6.85
N THR A 169 -31.11 -20.78 7.13
CA THR A 169 -30.88 -21.93 8.01
C THR A 169 -29.95 -21.58 9.15
N PHE A 170 -30.34 -21.87 10.37
CA PHE A 170 -29.54 -21.64 11.57
C PHE A 170 -28.81 -22.92 11.96
N TYR A 171 -27.54 -22.80 12.27
CA TYR A 171 -26.67 -23.86 12.76
C TYR A 171 -26.09 -23.49 14.11
N SER A 172 -26.02 -24.44 15.04
CA SER A 172 -25.26 -24.29 16.28
C SER A 172 -23.76 -24.31 16.01
N VAL A 173 -22.93 -23.95 17.01
CA VAL A 173 -21.46 -24.09 16.92
C VAL A 173 -20.98 -25.52 16.65
N LEU A 174 -21.81 -26.52 16.94
CA LEU A 174 -21.55 -27.93 16.65
C LEU A 174 -21.99 -28.34 15.24
N GLY A 175 -22.49 -27.39 14.43
CA GLY A 175 -22.98 -27.65 13.08
C GLY A 175 -24.37 -28.30 13.02
N GLN A 176 -25.10 -28.36 14.13
CA GLN A 176 -26.46 -28.91 14.15
C GLN A 176 -27.43 -27.87 13.58
N LYS A 177 -28.28 -28.29 12.65
CA LYS A 177 -29.36 -27.44 12.13
C LYS A 177 -30.44 -27.27 13.20
N VAL A 178 -30.70 -26.04 13.62
CA VAL A 178 -31.64 -25.73 14.72
C VAL A 178 -32.92 -25.05 14.26
N LYS A 179 -32.88 -24.28 13.15
CA LYS A 179 -34.06 -23.60 12.58
C LYS A 179 -33.91 -23.44 11.07
N THR A 180 -35.03 -23.43 10.35
CA THR A 180 -35.06 -23.11 8.92
C THR A 180 -36.28 -22.26 8.61
N VAL A 181 -36.07 -21.18 7.86
CA VAL A 181 -37.09 -20.24 7.41
C VAL A 181 -36.96 -20.08 5.90
N LYS A 182 -38.09 -20.08 5.20
CA LYS A 182 -38.14 -19.82 3.76
C LYS A 182 -38.97 -18.56 3.54
N GLU A 183 -38.40 -17.57 2.87
CA GLU A 183 -39.05 -16.28 2.67
C GLU A 183 -38.77 -15.73 1.26
N ARG A 184 -39.65 -14.83 0.81
CA ARG A 184 -39.58 -14.18 -0.51
C ARG A 184 -39.56 -12.65 -0.42
N LYS A 185 -39.32 -12.13 0.79
CA LYS A 185 -39.30 -10.69 1.09
C LYS A 185 -37.86 -10.20 1.14
N ASP A 186 -37.68 -8.94 0.75
CA ASP A 186 -36.39 -8.23 0.83
C ASP A 186 -35.93 -8.02 2.29
N ILE A 187 -36.87 -7.98 3.24
CA ILE A 187 -36.59 -7.94 4.67
C ILE A 187 -37.44 -8.99 5.37
N THR A 188 -36.80 -9.83 6.18
CA THR A 188 -37.44 -10.91 6.92
C THR A 188 -37.11 -10.82 8.40
N THR A 189 -38.14 -10.66 9.24
CA THR A 189 -38.02 -10.78 10.70
C THR A 189 -38.20 -12.25 11.10
N ILE A 190 -37.26 -12.78 11.89
CA ILE A 190 -37.26 -14.16 12.36
C ILE A 190 -37.22 -14.15 13.88
N ASP A 191 -38.26 -14.70 14.48
CA ASP A 191 -38.30 -15.01 15.91
C ASP A 191 -37.31 -16.14 16.20
N ILE A 192 -36.44 -15.95 17.19
CA ILE A 192 -35.44 -16.88 17.69
C ILE A 192 -35.52 -17.03 19.23
N SER A 193 -36.65 -16.65 19.82
CA SER A 193 -36.90 -16.76 21.27
C SER A 193 -36.85 -18.20 21.78
N ASP A 194 -37.12 -19.18 20.91
CA ASP A 194 -37.01 -20.62 21.15
C ASP A 194 -35.56 -21.14 21.18
N LEU A 195 -34.58 -20.34 20.72
CA LEU A 195 -33.18 -20.72 20.75
C LEU A 195 -32.57 -20.41 22.12
N THR A 196 -31.78 -21.35 22.63
CA THR A 196 -30.95 -21.15 23.82
C THR A 196 -29.88 -20.10 23.60
N ASP A 197 -29.35 -19.56 24.68
CA ASP A 197 -28.27 -18.57 24.59
C ASP A 197 -26.99 -19.19 24.04
N GLY A 198 -26.31 -18.45 23.17
CA GLY A 198 -25.10 -18.92 22.53
C GLY A 198 -24.83 -18.30 21.16
N ILE A 199 -23.87 -18.90 20.47
CA ILE A 199 -23.44 -18.49 19.13
C ILE A 199 -24.11 -19.39 18.09
N TYR A 200 -24.62 -18.77 17.03
CA TYR A 200 -25.22 -19.46 15.90
C TYR A 200 -24.66 -18.93 14.58
N PHE A 201 -24.63 -19.81 13.58
CA PHE A 201 -24.32 -19.46 12.20
C PHE A 201 -25.60 -19.50 11.36
N ILE A 202 -25.91 -18.39 10.72
CA ILE A 202 -27.00 -18.27 9.77
C ILE A 202 -26.42 -18.49 8.39
N VAL A 203 -26.87 -19.54 7.72
CA VAL A 203 -26.56 -19.81 6.32
C VAL A 203 -27.76 -19.45 5.49
N ILE A 204 -27.57 -18.52 4.57
CA ILE A 204 -28.59 -18.03 3.66
C ILE A 204 -28.24 -18.59 2.29
N THR A 205 -29.16 -19.33 1.67
CA THR A 205 -29.01 -19.84 0.32
C THR A 205 -30.13 -19.30 -0.55
N SER A 206 -29.79 -18.87 -1.76
CA SER A 206 -30.73 -18.41 -2.77
C SER A 206 -30.88 -19.42 -3.90
N GLU A 207 -32.00 -19.36 -4.60
CA GLU A 207 -32.23 -20.12 -5.84
C GLU A 207 -31.18 -19.86 -6.93
N ASN A 208 -30.56 -18.67 -6.95
CA ASN A 208 -29.52 -18.30 -7.91
C ASN A 208 -28.12 -18.79 -7.48
N ASN A 209 -28.02 -19.86 -6.69
CA ASN A 209 -26.79 -20.42 -6.13
C ASN A 209 -25.97 -19.50 -5.22
N GLY A 210 -26.51 -18.34 -4.83
CA GLY A 210 -25.87 -17.47 -3.85
C GLY A 210 -25.91 -18.09 -2.44
N ARG A 211 -24.80 -17.97 -1.69
CA ARG A 211 -24.68 -18.49 -0.33
C ARG A 211 -23.90 -17.54 0.56
N TRP A 212 -24.50 -17.13 1.68
CA TRP A 212 -23.88 -16.26 2.69
C TRP A 212 -23.92 -16.95 4.04
N THR A 213 -22.92 -16.64 4.88
CA THR A 213 -22.86 -17.13 6.26
C THR A 213 -22.61 -15.95 7.19
N GLN A 214 -23.45 -15.80 8.22
CA GLN A 214 -23.28 -14.78 9.25
C GLN A 214 -23.30 -15.39 10.64
N LYS A 215 -22.43 -14.89 11.52
CA LYS A 215 -22.39 -15.29 12.93
C LYS A 215 -23.28 -14.35 13.74
N ILE A 216 -24.20 -14.91 14.53
CA ILE A 216 -25.02 -14.16 15.48
C ILE A 216 -24.78 -14.62 16.92
N ILE A 217 -25.03 -13.72 17.87
CA ILE A 217 -24.93 -13.95 19.31
C ILE A 217 -26.34 -13.77 19.90
N LYS A 218 -26.89 -14.85 20.44
CA LYS A 218 -28.18 -14.89 21.15
C LYS A 218 -27.93 -14.81 22.66
N ASN A 219 -28.52 -13.80 23.30
CA ASN A 219 -28.45 -13.57 24.74
C ASN A 219 -29.79 -13.90 25.42
N GLY A 220 -29.73 -14.25 26.69
CA GLY A 220 -30.90 -14.48 27.53
C GLY A 220 -31.60 -13.17 27.86
N THR A 221 -32.91 -13.24 28.04
CA THR A 221 -33.71 -12.17 28.68
C THR A 221 -33.50 -12.18 30.18
#